data_AF-A0A380P2M4-F1
#
_entry.id   AF-A0A380P2M4-F1
#
_cell.length_a   1.000
_cell.length_b   1.000
_cell.length_c   1.000
_cell.angle_alpha   90.00
_cell.angle_beta   90.00
_cell.angle_gamma   90.00
#
_symmetry.space_group_name_H-M   'P 1'
#
loop_
_entity.id
_entity.type
_entity.pdbx_description
1 polymer ?
#
loop_
_entity_poly.entity_id
_entity_poly.type
_entity_poly.pdbx_seq_one_letter_code
_entity_poly.pdbx_strand_id
1 'polypeptide(L)'
;MAELVKLPVDVVKFAEDVQTSTETDALLTATRAISLGTDKPLITMGMGAAGQRSRTIGYQYGSQLTFASLTKASAAGQLSLSDLCKALNMNEK
;
A
#
# COMPACT_ATOMS: atom_id res chain seq x y z
N MET A 1 12.22 5.63 -0.86
CA MET A 1 11.44 5.97 0.36
C MET A 1 12.24 6.71 1.42
N ALA A 2 13.42 6.23 1.83
CA ALA A 2 14.23 6.88 2.89
C ALA A 2 14.54 8.37 2.63
N GLU A 3 14.75 8.77 1.39
CA GLU A 3 14.95 10.19 1.06
C GLU A 3 13.63 11.00 1.05
N LEU A 4 12.51 10.37 0.66
CA LEU A 4 11.20 11.04 0.62
C LEU A 4 10.76 11.49 2.02
N VAL A 5 11.03 10.67 3.04
CA VAL A 5 10.69 11.00 4.44
C VAL A 5 11.55 12.14 5.01
N LYS A 6 12.60 12.59 4.33
CA LYS A 6 13.39 13.77 4.73
C LYS A 6 12.88 15.07 4.11
N LEU A 7 12.08 14.99 3.04
CA LEU A 7 11.53 16.17 2.36
C LEU A 7 10.44 16.85 3.21
N PRO A 8 10.23 18.18 3.10
CA PRO A 8 9.17 18.88 3.83
C PRO A 8 7.79 18.60 3.22
N VAL A 9 7.33 17.36 3.35
CA VAL A 9 6.02 16.87 2.87
C VAL A 9 5.22 16.29 4.03
N ASP A 10 3.90 16.44 3.96
CA ASP A 10 2.99 15.97 5.00
C ASP A 10 2.75 14.45 4.95
N VAL A 11 2.79 13.87 3.75
CA VAL A 11 2.53 12.44 3.51
C VAL A 11 3.49 11.92 2.46
N VAL A 12 4.09 10.76 2.71
CA VAL A 12 4.91 10.05 1.72
C VAL A 12 4.09 8.96 1.08
N LYS A 13 3.87 9.07 -0.24
CA LYS A 13 3.26 8.02 -1.05
C LYS A 13 4.30 7.36 -1.95
N PHE A 14 4.33 6.04 -1.96
CA PHE A 14 5.21 5.25 -2.81
C PHE A 14 4.43 4.10 -3.45
N ALA A 15 4.47 3.99 -4.78
CA ALA A 15 3.86 2.90 -5.51
C ALA A 15 4.85 2.38 -6.54
N GLU A 16 5.01 1.06 -6.59
CA GLU A 16 5.98 0.38 -7.45
C GLU A 16 5.29 -0.76 -8.19
N ASP A 17 5.67 -0.99 -9.44
CA ASP A 17 5.20 -2.15 -10.20
C ASP A 17 5.94 -3.40 -9.73
N VAL A 18 5.20 -4.43 -9.32
CA VAL A 18 5.76 -5.68 -8.80
C VAL A 18 5.19 -6.85 -9.58
N GLN A 19 6.08 -7.77 -9.96
CA GLN A 19 5.77 -8.93 -10.79
C GLN A 19 5.70 -10.22 -9.99
N THR A 20 6.26 -10.23 -8.76
CA THR A 20 6.35 -11.42 -7.92
C THR A 20 5.89 -11.20 -6.47
N SER A 21 5.55 -12.29 -5.78
CA SER A 21 5.28 -12.25 -4.34
C SER A 21 6.49 -11.78 -3.54
N THR A 22 7.70 -12.18 -3.96
CA THR A 22 8.96 -11.79 -3.31
C THR A 22 9.18 -10.27 -3.37
N GLU A 23 8.91 -9.63 -4.50
CA GLU A 23 8.98 -8.17 -4.62
C GLU A 23 7.92 -7.48 -3.76
N THR A 24 6.74 -8.07 -3.65
CA THR A 24 5.69 -7.58 -2.75
C THR A 24 6.11 -7.67 -1.29
N ASP A 25 6.76 -8.76 -0.88
CA ASP A 25 7.31 -8.93 0.47
C ASP A 25 8.47 -7.96 0.74
N ALA A 26 9.31 -7.67 -0.26
CA ALA A 26 10.36 -6.67 -0.17
C ALA A 26 9.78 -5.27 0.06
N LEU A 27 8.74 -4.88 -0.69
CA LEU A 27 8.04 -3.61 -0.49
C LEU A 27 7.42 -3.49 0.90
N LEU A 28 6.75 -4.55 1.38
CA LEU A 28 6.15 -4.58 2.72
C LEU A 28 7.23 -4.44 3.81
N THR A 29 8.35 -5.15 3.66
CA THR A 29 9.49 -5.07 4.57
C THR A 29 10.10 -3.66 4.58
N ALA A 30 10.27 -3.05 3.40
CA ALA A 30 10.76 -1.68 3.27
C ALA A 30 9.79 -0.67 3.90
N THR A 31 8.48 -0.87 3.74
CA THR A 31 7.45 -0.05 4.41
C THR A 31 7.63 -0.10 5.92
N ARG A 32 7.79 -1.31 6.48
CA ARG A 32 8.01 -1.49 7.92
C ARG A 32 9.28 -0.81 8.39
N ALA A 33 10.41 -1.05 7.72
CA ALA A 33 11.70 -0.48 8.09
C ALA A 33 11.66 1.05 8.14
N ILE A 34 11.04 1.70 7.14
CA ILE A 34 10.91 3.16 7.11
C ILE A 34 9.91 3.67 8.14
N SER A 35 8.77 2.98 8.34
CA SER A 35 7.73 3.39 9.31
C SER A 35 8.25 3.48 10.74
N LEU A 36 9.28 2.71 11.09
CA LEU A 36 9.88 2.72 12.42
C LEU A 36 10.77 3.94 12.68
N GLY A 37 11.19 4.66 11.64
CA GLY A 37 12.14 5.76 11.73
C GLY A 37 11.57 7.13 11.34
N THR A 38 10.25 7.26 11.17
CA THR A 38 9.61 8.51 10.77
C THR A 38 8.21 8.65 11.36
N ASP A 39 7.84 9.87 11.73
CA ASP A 39 6.47 10.21 12.12
C ASP A 39 5.59 10.57 10.91
N LYS A 40 6.16 10.64 9.70
CA LYS A 40 5.40 10.97 8.50
C LYS A 40 4.48 9.81 8.11
N PRO A 41 3.17 10.06 7.89
CA PRO A 41 2.27 9.09 7.30
C PRO A 41 2.81 8.51 5.99
N LEU A 42 2.77 7.18 5.90
CA LEU A 42 3.17 6.44 4.71
C LEU A 42 1.94 5.89 4.00
N ILE A 43 1.97 5.93 2.66
CA ILE A 43 1.03 5.24 1.80
C ILE A 43 1.85 4.43 0.80
N THR A 44 1.96 3.11 1.01
CA THR A 44 2.74 2.21 0.16
C THR A 44 1.88 1.13 -0.47
N MET A 45 2.18 0.78 -1.73
CA MET A 45 1.49 -0.30 -2.45
C MET A 45 2.31 -0.82 -3.63
N GLY A 46 2.23 -2.12 -3.84
CA GLY A 46 2.65 -2.79 -5.07
C GLY A 46 1.51 -2.72 -6.09
N MET A 47 1.86 -2.40 -7.32
CA MET A 47 0.95 -2.41 -8.46
C MET A 47 0.96 -3.80 -9.12
N GLY A 48 -0.02 -4.06 -9.97
CA GLY A 48 -0.14 -5.37 -10.62
C GLY A 48 -0.75 -6.45 -9.73
N ALA A 49 -0.98 -7.64 -10.31
CA ALA A 49 -1.65 -8.74 -9.61
C ALA A 49 -0.86 -9.21 -8.38
N ALA A 50 0.48 -9.31 -8.49
CA ALA A 50 1.33 -9.69 -7.37
C ALA A 50 1.24 -8.69 -6.20
N GLY A 51 1.09 -7.41 -6.50
CA GLY A 51 1.04 -6.33 -5.51
C GLY A 51 -0.26 -6.22 -4.72
N GLN A 52 -1.34 -6.92 -5.11
CA GLN A 52 -2.65 -6.82 -4.44
C GLN A 52 -2.57 -7.06 -2.93
N ARG A 53 -1.73 -8.01 -2.48
CA ARG A 53 -1.52 -8.30 -1.06
C ARG A 53 -1.06 -7.07 -0.27
N SER A 54 -0.23 -6.21 -0.85
CA SER A 54 0.20 -4.98 -0.17
C SER A 54 -0.96 -4.03 0.14
N ARG A 55 -2.05 -4.08 -0.63
CA ARG A 55 -3.25 -3.25 -0.42
C ARG A 55 -4.13 -3.74 0.72
N THR A 56 -4.06 -5.03 1.04
CA THR A 56 -4.89 -5.66 2.08
C THR A 56 -4.14 -5.79 3.41
N ILE A 57 -2.82 -5.97 3.40
CA ILE A 57 -2.04 -6.15 4.65
C ILE A 57 -1.02 -5.05 4.90
N GLY A 58 -0.85 -4.07 3.99
CA GLY A 58 0.14 -3.00 4.14
C GLY A 58 0.02 -2.20 5.44
N TYR A 59 -1.18 -2.12 6.00
CA TYR A 59 -1.43 -1.48 7.30
C TYR A 59 -0.67 -2.14 8.45
N GLN A 60 -0.44 -3.45 8.39
CA GLN A 60 0.35 -4.18 9.39
C GLN A 60 1.84 -3.80 9.32
N TYR A 61 2.28 -3.25 8.18
CA TYR A 61 3.66 -2.87 7.91
C TYR A 61 3.87 -1.34 7.98
N GLY A 62 2.83 -0.56 8.28
CA GLY A 62 2.92 0.90 8.46
C GLY A 62 2.37 1.76 7.31
N SER A 63 1.77 1.16 6.28
CA SER A 63 1.00 1.92 5.29
C SER A 63 -0.35 2.34 5.87
N GLN A 64 -0.60 3.62 6.04
CA GLN A 64 -1.77 4.13 6.77
C GLN A 64 -3.03 4.23 5.90
N LEU A 65 -2.88 4.25 4.56
CA LEU A 65 -3.99 4.30 3.62
C LEU A 65 -3.82 3.28 2.49
N THR A 66 -4.96 2.77 1.99
CA THR A 66 -5.03 1.90 0.82
C THR A 66 -6.09 2.40 -0.16
N PHE A 67 -5.99 1.98 -1.42
CA PHE A 67 -6.85 2.45 -2.51
C PHE A 67 -7.65 1.30 -3.11
N ALA A 68 -8.95 1.51 -3.27
CA ALA A 68 -9.89 0.60 -3.93
C ALA A 68 -10.62 1.30 -5.08
N SER A 69 -11.17 0.53 -6.02
CA SER A 69 -12.00 1.05 -7.11
C SER A 69 -13.50 0.89 -6.78
N LEU A 70 -14.28 1.94 -7.05
CA LEU A 70 -15.75 1.85 -7.01
C LEU A 70 -16.32 1.28 -8.32
N THR A 71 -15.75 1.70 -9.45
CA THR A 71 -16.19 1.28 -10.79
C THR A 71 -14.99 0.81 -11.60
N LYS A 72 -14.28 1.75 -12.23
CA LYS A 72 -13.08 1.48 -13.02
C LYS A 72 -11.84 1.60 -12.15
N ALA A 73 -10.95 0.61 -12.23
CA ALA A 73 -9.62 0.70 -11.64
C ALA A 73 -8.84 1.87 -12.26
N SER A 74 -8.24 2.71 -11.41
CA SER A 74 -7.30 3.76 -11.83
C SER A 74 -5.86 3.26 -11.92
N ALA A 75 -5.61 2.05 -11.43
CA ALA A 75 -4.28 1.48 -11.20
C ALA A 75 -4.30 -0.04 -11.40
N ALA A 76 -3.24 -0.59 -12.00
CA ALA A 76 -3.06 -2.04 -12.12
C ALA A 76 -3.03 -2.70 -10.73
N GLY A 77 -3.76 -3.81 -10.57
CA GLY A 77 -3.83 -4.53 -9.30
C GLY A 77 -4.67 -3.84 -8.21
N GLN A 78 -5.49 -2.84 -8.57
CA GLN A 78 -6.44 -2.25 -7.62
C GLN A 78 -7.63 -3.19 -7.40
N LEU A 79 -7.97 -3.43 -6.13
CA LEU A 79 -9.14 -4.21 -5.74
C LEU A 79 -10.40 -3.35 -5.82
N SER A 80 -11.56 -3.97 -6.07
CA SER A 80 -12.84 -3.28 -5.87
C SER A 80 -13.02 -2.91 -4.40
N LEU A 81 -13.83 -1.90 -4.10
CA LEU A 81 -14.17 -1.56 -2.71
C LEU A 81 -14.73 -2.77 -1.98
N SER A 82 -15.63 -3.52 -2.63
CA SER A 82 -16.26 -4.71 -2.05
C SER A 82 -15.25 -5.79 -1.71
N ASP A 83 -14.32 -6.09 -2.62
CA ASP A 83 -13.32 -7.12 -2.38
C ASP A 83 -12.31 -6.69 -1.31
N LEU A 84 -11.95 -5.41 -1.28
CA LEU A 84 -11.08 -4.87 -0.24
C LEU A 84 -11.76 -4.91 1.14
N CYS A 85 -13.02 -4.49 1.23
CA CYS A 85 -13.81 -4.54 2.46
C CYS A 85 -13.92 -5.98 2.98
N LYS A 86 -14.22 -6.95 2.10
CA LYS A 86 -14.21 -8.38 2.46
C LYS A 86 -12.84 -8.84 2.97
N ALA A 87 -11.75 -8.48 2.28
CA ALA A 87 -10.40 -8.85 2.69
C ALA A 87 -9.99 -8.26 4.05
N LEU A 88 -10.53 -7.09 4.41
CA LEU A 88 -10.28 -6.41 5.68
C LEU A 88 -11.30 -6.75 6.78
N ASN A 89 -12.26 -7.65 6.50
CA ASN A 89 -13.39 -7.94 7.39
C ASN A 89 -14.17 -6.66 7.79
N MET A 90 -14.37 -5.77 6.83
CA MET A 90 -15.11 -4.52 6.99
C MET A 90 -16.42 -4.58 6.20
N ASN A 91 -17.47 -3.95 6.72
CA ASN A 91 -18.69 -3.72 5.97
C ASN A 91 -18.53 -2.47 5.08
N GLU A 92 -19.07 -2.53 3.87
CA GLU A 92 -19.32 -1.31 3.09
C GLU A 92 -20.37 -0.46 3.84
N LYS A 93 -20.11 0.84 3.95
CA LYS A 93 -21.04 1.78 4.61
C LYS A 93 -22.13 2.24 3.66
#